data_AF-F8GX14-F1
#
_entry.id   AF-F8GX14-F1
#
_cell.length_a   1.000
_cell.length_b   1.000
_cell.length_c   1.000
_cell.angle_alpha   90.00
_cell.angle_beta   90.00
_cell.angle_gamma   90.00
#
_symmetry.space_group_name_H-M   'P 1'
#
loop_
_entity.id
_entity.type
_entity.pdbx_description
1 polymer ?
#
loop_
_entity_poly.entity_id
_entity_poly.type
_entity_poly.pdbx_seq_one_letter_code
_entity_poly.pdbx_strand_id
1 'polypeptide(L)'
;MLECGRPVGAWCEWSREKVALDQVAIVPDFQQWVYDRLQDGKTAELLDYRRLAASGVRAHPTEEHLMPLFVALGAAAGNGAAPAMQREFAEVDHGILAMDVYRFARQGSD
;
A
#
# COMPACT_ATOMS: atom_id res chain seq x y z
N MET A 1 -11.46 -11.88 27.22
CA MET A 1 -12.24 -10.82 27.87
C MET A 1 -11.45 -9.55 27.68
N LEU A 2 -12.01 -8.56 26.98
CA LEU A 2 -11.34 -7.27 26.75
C LEU A 2 -11.43 -6.48 28.06
N GLU A 3 -10.29 -6.13 28.65
CA GLU A 3 -10.23 -5.25 29.83
C GLU A 3 -10.15 -3.78 29.37
N CYS A 4 -10.91 -2.88 29.99
CA CYS A 4 -10.81 -1.44 29.70
C CYS A 4 -9.49 -0.90 30.25
N GLY A 5 -8.72 -0.20 29.39
CA GLY A 5 -7.47 0.46 29.76
C GLY A 5 -7.67 1.71 30.65
N ARG A 6 -6.63 2.57 30.72
CA ARG A 6 -6.60 3.74 31.63
C ARG A 6 -7.72 4.76 31.33
N PRO A 7 -8.41 5.29 32.35
CA PRO A 7 -9.47 6.28 32.16
C PRO A 7 -8.91 7.66 31.79
N VAL A 8 -9.43 8.26 30.72
CA VAL A 8 -9.28 9.69 30.40
C VAL A 8 -10.68 10.29 30.31
N GLY A 9 -11.15 10.89 31.42
CA GLY A 9 -12.52 11.41 31.51
C GLY A 9 -13.60 10.33 31.55
N ALA A 10 -14.77 10.60 30.96
CA ALA A 10 -15.96 9.73 30.98
C ALA A 10 -16.03 8.69 29.83
N TRP A 11 -14.90 8.44 29.17
CA TRP A 11 -14.82 7.54 28.02
C TRP A 11 -13.67 6.53 28.21
N CYS A 12 -13.90 5.25 27.87
CA CYS A 12 -12.81 4.29 27.72
C CYS A 12 -12.08 4.61 26.40
N GLU A 13 -10.82 5.03 26.47
CA GLU A 13 -9.94 5.07 25.31
C GLU A 13 -9.50 3.64 25.01
N TRP A 14 -10.01 3.07 23.92
CA TRP A 14 -9.54 1.80 23.40
C TRP A 14 -8.18 2.03 22.75
N SER A 15 -7.09 1.93 23.53
CA SER A 15 -5.76 2.02 22.94
C SER A 15 -5.49 0.74 22.12
N ARG A 16 -5.40 0.90 20.80
CA ARG A 16 -4.73 -0.07 19.92
C ARG A 16 -3.26 -0.12 20.32
N GLU A 17 -2.95 -0.91 21.33
CA GLU A 17 -1.57 -1.31 21.56
C GLU A 17 -1.16 -2.08 20.30
N LYS A 18 -0.29 -1.46 19.49
CA LYS A 18 0.18 -2.04 18.24
C LYS A 18 0.70 -3.43 18.55
N VAL A 19 0.02 -4.45 18.01
CA VAL A 19 0.52 -5.82 18.05
C VAL A 19 1.87 -5.82 17.34
N ALA A 20 2.95 -5.75 18.12
CA ALA A 20 4.30 -5.90 17.65
C ALA A 20 4.59 -7.40 17.58
N LEU A 21 4.21 -8.01 16.46
CA LEU A 21 4.66 -9.35 16.09
C LEU A 21 5.35 -9.21 14.73
N ASP A 22 6.52 -9.79 14.59
CA ASP A 22 7.32 -9.82 13.35
C ASP A 22 6.55 -10.34 12.10
N GLN A 23 5.44 -11.06 12.28
CA GLN A 23 4.48 -11.44 11.24
C GLN A 23 3.60 -10.29 10.73
N VAL A 24 3.51 -9.18 11.47
CA VAL A 24 2.66 -8.00 11.20
C VAL A 24 3.28 -7.07 10.15
N ALA A 25 4.54 -7.30 9.77
CA ALA A 25 5.26 -6.44 8.82
C ALA A 25 4.93 -6.73 7.34
N ILE A 26 4.36 -7.89 6.98
CA ILE A 26 4.13 -8.29 5.56
C ILE A 26 3.39 -7.19 4.78
N VAL A 27 2.28 -6.71 5.33
CA VAL A 27 1.42 -5.71 4.68
C VAL A 27 2.10 -4.34 4.61
N PRO A 28 2.57 -3.72 5.71
CA PRO A 28 3.24 -2.43 5.63
C PRO A 28 4.54 -2.47 4.82
N ASP A 29 5.31 -3.57 4.85
CA ASP A 29 6.52 -3.71 4.05
C ASP A 29 6.20 -3.75 2.55
N PHE A 30 5.18 -4.52 2.16
CA PHE A 30 4.78 -4.60 0.76
C PHE A 30 4.14 -3.28 0.27
N GLN A 31 3.27 -2.68 1.10
CA GLN A 31 2.67 -1.37 0.86
C GLN A 31 3.76 -0.31 0.61
N GLN A 32 4.78 -0.25 1.48
CA GLN A 32 5.89 0.68 1.31
C GLN A 32 6.72 0.36 0.07
N TRP A 33 7.00 -0.91 -0.21
CA TRP A 33 7.74 -1.33 -1.40
C TRP A 33 7.03 -0.89 -2.69
N VAL A 34 5.71 -1.05 -2.77
CA VAL A 34 4.90 -0.59 -3.91
C VAL A 34 4.99 0.93 -4.06
N TYR A 35 4.83 1.68 -2.96
CA TYR A 35 4.94 3.13 -2.97
C TYR A 35 6.30 3.62 -3.50
N ASP A 36 7.40 3.05 -3.01
CA ASP A 36 8.75 3.45 -3.42
C ASP A 36 8.96 3.21 -4.92
N ARG A 37 8.52 2.05 -5.43
CA ARG A 37 8.63 1.72 -6.85
C ARG A 37 7.75 2.60 -7.73
N LEU A 38 6.56 2.98 -7.26
CA LEU A 38 5.71 3.93 -7.96
C LEU A 38 6.37 5.31 -8.02
N GLN A 39 6.99 5.77 -6.91
CA GLN A 39 7.70 7.05 -6.89
C GLN A 39 8.92 7.07 -7.81
N ASP A 40 9.65 5.96 -7.87
CA ASP A 40 10.86 5.85 -8.68
C ASP A 40 10.57 5.47 -10.15
N GLY A 41 9.29 5.40 -10.54
CA GLY A 41 8.87 5.05 -11.91
C GLY A 41 9.30 3.64 -12.34
N LYS A 42 9.46 2.70 -11.40
CA LYS A 42 9.99 1.35 -11.62
C LYS A 42 8.92 0.37 -12.10
N THR A 43 8.22 0.68 -13.18
CA THR A 43 7.11 -0.13 -13.70
C THR A 43 7.51 -1.59 -13.97
N ALA A 44 8.71 -1.84 -14.50
CA ALA A 44 9.18 -3.21 -14.74
C ALA A 44 9.34 -4.01 -13.43
N GLU A 45 9.81 -3.38 -12.35
CA GLU A 45 9.93 -4.05 -11.05
C GLU A 45 8.55 -4.30 -10.43
N LEU A 46 7.63 -3.35 -10.56
CA LEU A 46 6.24 -3.49 -10.11
C LEU A 46 5.53 -4.67 -10.78
N LEU A 47 5.74 -4.86 -12.09
CA LEU A 47 5.18 -5.99 -12.82
C LEU A 47 5.80 -7.34 -12.41
N ASP A 48 7.01 -7.34 -11.85
CA ASP A 48 7.74 -8.52 -11.37
C ASP A 48 7.78 -8.59 -9.83
N TYR A 49 6.79 -7.97 -9.15
CA TYR A 49 6.76 -7.86 -7.69
C TYR A 49 6.79 -9.23 -6.99
N ARG A 50 6.21 -10.27 -7.59
CA ARG A 50 6.18 -11.63 -7.01
C ARG A 50 7.57 -12.22 -6.83
N ARG A 51 8.54 -11.80 -7.65
CA ARG A 51 9.93 -12.22 -7.55
C ARG A 51 10.79 -11.23 -6.78
N LEU A 52 10.51 -9.94 -6.89
CA LEU A 52 11.38 -8.86 -6.40
C LEU A 52 11.02 -8.35 -5.00
N ALA A 53 9.76 -8.43 -4.60
CA ALA A 53 9.33 -8.02 -3.27
C ALA A 53 9.33 -9.23 -2.33
N ALA A 54 10.10 -9.16 -1.24
CA ALA A 54 10.19 -10.24 -0.25
C ALA A 54 8.82 -10.67 0.29
N SER A 55 7.89 -9.71 0.44
CA SER A 55 6.52 -9.94 0.92
C SER A 55 5.49 -10.14 -0.21
N GLY A 56 5.86 -10.04 -1.50
CA GLY A 56 4.92 -9.95 -2.62
C GLY A 56 3.97 -11.14 -2.75
N VAL A 57 4.50 -12.37 -2.77
CA VAL A 57 3.68 -13.60 -2.86
C VAL A 57 2.81 -13.81 -1.62
N ARG A 58 3.27 -13.41 -0.44
CA ARG A 58 2.48 -13.54 0.79
C ARG A 58 1.39 -12.47 0.90
N ALA A 59 1.68 -11.25 0.47
CA ALA A 59 0.72 -10.14 0.43
C ALA A 59 -0.37 -10.38 -0.63
N HIS A 60 0.00 -11.01 -1.76
CA HIS A 60 -0.89 -11.33 -2.87
C HIS A 60 -0.68 -12.79 -3.32
N PRO A 61 -1.38 -13.77 -2.71
CA PRO A 61 -1.32 -15.17 -3.13
C PRO A 61 -1.64 -15.33 -4.63
N THR A 62 -2.62 -14.56 -5.09
CA THR A 62 -3.08 -14.41 -6.46
C THR A 62 -3.04 -12.92 -6.87
N GLU A 63 -3.05 -12.63 -8.17
CA GLU A 63 -2.69 -11.30 -8.70
C GLU A 63 -3.85 -10.28 -8.71
N GLU A 64 -5.09 -10.74 -8.62
CA GLU A 64 -6.30 -9.98 -8.96
C GLU A 64 -6.46 -8.66 -8.20
N HIS A 65 -6.03 -8.61 -6.94
CA HIS A 65 -6.19 -7.42 -6.09
C HIS A 65 -5.21 -6.30 -6.45
N LEU A 66 -4.03 -6.62 -7.01
CA LEU A 66 -3.04 -5.62 -7.39
C LEU A 66 -3.21 -5.15 -8.85
N MET A 67 -3.84 -5.96 -9.71
CA MET A 67 -4.05 -5.64 -11.13
C MET A 67 -4.68 -4.27 -11.41
N PRO A 68 -5.69 -3.78 -10.65
CA PRO A 68 -6.28 -2.46 -10.90
C PRO A 68 -5.27 -1.31 -10.85
N LEU A 69 -4.23 -1.41 -10.00
CA LEU A 69 -3.15 -0.44 -9.93
C LEU A 69 -2.43 -0.32 -11.28
N PHE A 70 -2.13 -1.44 -11.93
CA PHE A 70 -1.42 -1.46 -13.21
C PHE A 70 -2.25 -0.94 -14.37
N VAL A 71 -3.58 -1.15 -14.33
CA VAL A 71 -4.50 -0.55 -15.31
C VAL A 71 -4.45 0.97 -15.23
N ALA A 72 -4.57 1.53 -14.02
CA ALA A 72 -4.52 2.98 -13.80
C ALA A 72 -3.15 3.57 -14.18
N LEU A 73 -2.07 2.91 -13.77
CA LEU A 73 -0.69 3.31 -14.11
C LEU A 73 -0.48 3.33 -15.63
N GLY A 74 -0.89 2.26 -16.33
CA GLY A 74 -0.75 2.14 -17.78
C GLY A 74 -1.57 3.19 -18.54
N ALA A 75 -2.79 3.48 -18.09
CA ALA A 75 -3.63 4.52 -18.69
C ALA A 75 -3.00 5.91 -18.59
N ALA A 76 -2.22 6.18 -17.54
CA ALA A 76 -1.55 7.47 -17.34
C ALA A 76 -0.15 7.55 -17.96
N ALA A 77 0.50 6.43 -18.27
CA ALA A 77 1.90 6.37 -18.73
C ALA A 77 2.16 6.89 -20.17
N GLY A 78 1.12 7.14 -20.97
CA GLY A 78 1.23 7.77 -22.30
C GLY A 78 2.36 7.17 -23.17
N ASN A 79 3.34 8.00 -23.55
CA ASN A 79 4.45 7.63 -24.44
C ASN A 79 5.57 6.82 -23.74
N GLY A 80 5.23 6.02 -22.74
CA GLY A 80 6.18 5.21 -21.97
C GLY A 80 6.94 5.98 -20.89
N ALA A 81 6.51 7.20 -20.56
CA ALA A 81 7.03 7.94 -19.41
C ALA A 81 6.23 7.56 -18.16
N ALA A 82 6.89 7.40 -17.02
CA ALA A 82 6.17 7.21 -15.76
C ALA A 82 5.25 8.42 -15.50
N PRO A 83 3.96 8.22 -15.19
CA PRO A 83 3.05 9.33 -14.91
C PRO A 83 3.45 10.05 -13.62
N ALA A 84 2.98 11.28 -13.45
CA ALA A 84 3.02 11.91 -12.14
C ALA A 84 2.10 11.12 -11.20
N MET A 85 2.57 10.85 -9.98
CA MET A 85 1.87 10.06 -8.98
C MET A 85 1.78 10.82 -7.67
N GLN A 86 0.61 10.77 -7.02
CA GLN A 86 0.41 11.24 -5.66
C GLN A 86 -0.31 10.16 -4.85
N ARG A 87 0.19 9.88 -3.64
CA ARG A 87 -0.51 9.04 -2.66
C ARG A 87 -1.41 9.92 -1.79
N GLU A 88 -2.71 9.78 -1.96
CA GLU A 88 -3.74 10.60 -1.30
C GLU A 88 -4.12 10.06 0.07
N PHE A 89 -4.01 8.74 0.24
CA PHE A 89 -4.32 8.05 1.48
C PHE A 89 -3.44 6.81 1.63
N ALA A 90 -3.05 6.50 2.86
CA ALA A 90 -2.26 5.33 3.19
C ALA A 90 -2.54 4.92 4.65
N GLU A 91 -3.26 3.82 4.82
CA GLU A 91 -3.53 3.20 6.11
C GLU A 91 -3.55 1.68 5.95
N VAL A 92 -3.16 0.97 7.01
CA VAL A 92 -3.37 -0.48 7.10
C VAL A 92 -4.52 -0.72 8.07
N ASP A 93 -5.65 -1.16 7.53
CA ASP A 93 -6.82 -1.54 8.32
C ASP A 93 -6.74 -3.01 8.73
N HIS A 94 -7.25 -3.31 9.93
CA HIS A 94 -7.24 -4.65 10.55
C HIS A 94 -5.88 -5.37 10.57
N GLY A 95 -4.77 -4.64 10.35
CA GLY A 95 -3.42 -5.20 10.27
C GLY A 95 -3.11 -5.99 8.98
N ILE A 96 -4.09 -6.17 8.09
CA ILE A 96 -3.96 -7.03 6.91
C ILE A 96 -4.42 -6.38 5.60
N LEU A 97 -5.04 -5.20 5.66
CA LEU A 97 -5.63 -4.55 4.50
C LEU A 97 -5.00 -3.18 4.27
N ALA A 98 -4.08 -3.09 3.30
CA ALA A 98 -3.54 -1.80 2.86
C ALA A 98 -4.60 -1.05 2.04
N MET A 99 -4.92 0.17 2.45
CA MET A 99 -5.99 0.99 1.90
C MET A 99 -5.46 2.13 1.01
N ASP A 100 -4.30 1.96 0.39
CA ASP A 100 -3.65 3.03 -0.36
C ASP A 100 -4.51 3.57 -1.51
N VAL A 101 -4.58 4.90 -1.62
CA VAL A 101 -5.24 5.59 -2.72
C VAL A 101 -4.20 6.39 -3.49
N TYR A 102 -4.10 6.11 -4.78
CA TYR A 102 -3.16 6.75 -5.69
C TYR A 102 -3.90 7.57 -6.75
N ARG A 103 -3.41 8.79 -7.00
CA ARG A 103 -3.79 9.60 -8.15
C ARG A 103 -2.65 9.56 -9.17
N PHE A 104 -2.97 9.20 -10.40
CA PHE A 104 -2.04 9.28 -11.53
C PHE A 104 -2.47 10.39 -12.48
N ALA A 105 -1.51 11.19 -12.93
CA ALA A 105 -1.70 12.21 -13.95
C ALA A 105 -0.69 12.03 -15.09
N ARG A 106 -1.15 12.20 -16.32
CA ARG A 106 -0.28 12.14 -17.49
C ARG A 106 0.74 13.27 -17.42
N GLN A 107 2.02 12.97 -17.62
CA GLN A 107 3.03 14.02 -17.70
C GLN A 107 2.91 14.75 -19.05
N GLY A 108 2.76 16.08 -19.01
CA GLY A 108 2.79 16.95 -20.18
C GLY A 108 1.58 16.88 -21.12
N SER A 109 0.39 17.27 -20.65
CA SER A 109 -0.66 17.83 -21.50
C SER A 109 -0.97 19.25 -21.04
N ASP A 110 -0.18 20.20 -21.52
CA ASP A 110 -0.73 21.50 -21.88
C ASP A 110 -1.44 21.37 -23.23
#